data_AF-A0A4Q2J1N8-F1
#
_entry.id   AF-A0A4Q2J1N8-F1
#
_cell.length_a   1.000
_cell.length_b   1.000
_cell.length_c   1.000
_cell.angle_alpha   90.00
_cell.angle_beta   90.00
_cell.angle_gamma   90.00
#
_symmetry.space_group_name_H-M   'P 1'
#
loop_
_entity.id
_entity.type
_entity.pdbx_description
1 polymer ?
#
loop_
_entity_poly.entity_id
_entity_poly.type
_entity_poly.pdbx_seq_one_letter_code
_entity_poly.pdbx_strand_id
1 'polypeptide(L)'
;MTVALLLTGCDGAHAPMPSEKAGAVPTPVRPSPAEPASPVVEPLPATPGAEPAPDASLPSEVAAFRERRDECDHFRGEDPYDEERAAFLSEALTRTCTGTDAALKALRARYAGDPRVLAALADYEDEAE
;
A
#
# COMPACT_ATOMS: atom_id res chain seq x y z
N MET A 1 -57.39 14.02 19.26
CA MET A 1 -56.71 13.12 20.21
C MET A 1 -55.22 13.45 20.14
N THR A 2 -54.77 14.40 20.97
CA THR A 2 -53.90 14.15 22.16
C THR A 2 -52.55 13.53 21.75
N VAL A 3 -51.56 14.36 21.38
CA VAL A 3 -50.45 14.91 22.22
C VAL A 3 -49.45 13.84 22.69
N ALA A 4 -48.19 13.98 22.27
CA ALA A 4 -47.03 14.10 23.17
C ALA A 4 -45.72 14.30 22.37
N LEU A 5 -45.40 15.56 22.06
CA LEU A 5 -44.01 15.98 21.83
C LEU A 5 -43.49 16.43 23.20
N LEU A 6 -42.63 15.63 23.83
CA LEU A 6 -41.85 16.05 24.99
C LEU A 6 -40.38 16.05 24.61
N LEU A 7 -39.86 17.26 24.44
CA LEU A 7 -38.44 17.55 24.57
C LEU A 7 -38.06 17.36 26.04
N THR A 8 -37.04 16.54 26.30
CA THR A 8 -36.26 16.64 27.53
C THR A 8 -34.82 16.27 27.18
N GLY A 9 -33.92 17.25 27.30
CA GLY A 9 -32.49 17.07 27.16
C GLY A 9 -31.83 16.60 28.46
N CYS A 10 -30.53 16.88 28.55
CA CYS A 10 -29.55 16.49 29.59
C CYS A 10 -29.01 15.06 29.35
N ASP A 11 -27.74 14.73 29.48
CA ASP A 11 -26.58 15.42 30.01
C ASP A 11 -25.33 14.70 29.48
N GLY A 12 -24.18 15.36 29.51
CA GLY A 12 -22.91 14.80 29.06
C GLY A 12 -22.47 13.58 29.85
N ALA A 13 -21.80 12.67 29.16
CA ALA A 13 -20.87 11.72 29.76
C ALA A 13 -19.64 11.60 28.85
N HIS A 14 -18.88 12.70 28.76
CA HIS A 14 -17.50 12.62 28.31
C HIS A 14 -16.70 12.03 29.46
N ALA A 15 -16.54 10.71 29.46
CA ALA A 15 -15.68 10.03 30.41
C ALA A 15 -14.21 10.37 30.10
N PRO A 16 -13.42 10.89 31.04
CA PRO A 16 -11.98 10.96 30.87
C PRO A 16 -11.40 9.55 30.97
N MET A 17 -10.80 9.08 29.88
CA MET A 17 -9.93 7.90 29.90
C MET A 17 -8.74 8.19 30.82
N PRO A 18 -8.38 7.29 31.76
CA PRO A 18 -7.15 7.45 32.52
C PRO A 18 -5.92 7.30 31.61
N SER A 19 -5.08 8.34 31.58
CA SER A 19 -3.69 8.23 31.13
C SER A 19 -2.93 7.36 32.12
N GLU A 20 -2.79 6.08 31.81
CA GLU A 20 -1.85 5.21 32.51
C GLU A 20 -0.51 5.22 31.75
N LYS A 21 0.40 6.06 32.23
CA LYS A 21 1.80 6.07 31.84
C LYS A 21 2.59 5.21 32.82
N ALA A 22 3.47 4.40 32.23
CA ALA A 22 4.70 3.83 32.78
C ALA A 22 4.61 2.50 33.55
N GLY A 23 5.13 1.48 32.89
CA GLY A 23 5.55 0.22 33.48
C GLY A 23 6.32 -0.63 32.47
N ALA A 24 7.36 -0.06 31.85
CA ALA A 24 8.30 -0.86 31.06
C ALA A 24 9.05 -1.78 32.02
N VAL A 25 8.69 -3.06 32.02
CA VAL A 25 9.45 -4.11 32.68
C VAL A 25 10.71 -4.33 31.84
N PRO A 26 11.94 -4.12 32.35
CA PRO A 26 13.12 -4.58 31.64
C PRO A 26 13.12 -6.11 31.66
N THR A 27 12.82 -6.72 30.53
CA THR A 27 13.10 -8.14 30.32
C THR A 27 14.62 -8.33 30.39
N PRO A 28 15.12 -9.37 31.09
CA PRO A 28 16.53 -9.72 30.98
C PRO A 28 16.80 -10.18 29.54
N VAL A 29 17.51 -9.35 28.79
CA VAL A 29 18.08 -9.72 27.49
C VAL A 29 19.02 -10.89 27.74
N ARG A 30 18.61 -12.11 27.37
CA ARG A 30 19.56 -13.23 27.24
C ARG A 30 20.51 -12.88 26.11
N PRO A 31 21.84 -12.91 26.30
CA PRO A 31 22.75 -12.84 25.16
C PRO A 31 22.49 -14.08 24.30
N SER A 32 22.05 -13.84 23.06
CA SER A 32 21.97 -14.88 22.04
C SER A 32 23.39 -15.38 21.78
N PRO A 33 23.66 -16.69 21.82
CA PRO A 33 24.96 -17.20 21.40
C PRO A 33 25.19 -16.78 19.95
N ALA A 34 26.39 -16.23 19.69
CA ALA A 34 26.82 -15.80 18.37
C ALA A 34 26.63 -16.95 17.37
N GLU A 35 25.82 -16.71 16.34
CA GLU A 35 25.70 -17.62 15.22
C GLU A 35 27.07 -17.78 14.53
N PRO A 36 27.41 -18.99 14.04
CA PRO A 36 28.64 -19.20 13.30
C PRO A 36 28.63 -18.34 12.03
N ALA A 37 29.78 -17.73 11.74
CA ALA A 37 29.98 -16.93 10.54
C ALA A 37 29.64 -17.74 9.28
N SER A 38 28.62 -17.29 8.55
CA SER A 38 28.35 -17.75 7.18
C SER A 38 29.61 -17.61 6.32
N PRO A 39 29.88 -18.57 5.42
CA PRO A 39 31.02 -18.49 4.52
C PRO A 39 30.89 -17.24 3.65
N VAL A 40 31.96 -16.44 3.61
CA VAL A 40 32.11 -15.29 2.72
C VAL A 40 32.03 -15.83 1.29
N VAL A 41 30.90 -15.64 0.65
CA VAL A 41 30.76 -15.87 -0.80
C VAL A 41 31.53 -14.72 -1.46
N GLU A 42 32.64 -15.06 -2.11
CA GLU A 42 33.41 -14.12 -2.92
C GLU A 42 32.47 -13.50 -3.97
N PRO A 43 32.34 -12.16 -4.05
CA PRO A 43 31.45 -11.56 -5.03
C PRO A 43 32.02 -11.81 -6.43
N LEU A 44 31.22 -12.43 -7.29
CA LEU A 44 31.51 -12.49 -8.73
C LEU A 44 31.82 -11.06 -9.24
N PRO A 45 32.77 -10.91 -10.17
CA PRO A 45 33.08 -9.59 -10.72
C PRO A 45 31.83 -9.01 -11.40
N ALA A 46 31.36 -7.89 -10.88
CA ALA A 46 30.35 -7.08 -11.54
C ALA A 46 30.90 -6.66 -12.91
N THR A 47 30.28 -7.17 -13.97
CA THR A 47 30.44 -6.57 -15.29
C THR A 47 29.96 -5.12 -15.19
N PRO A 48 30.73 -4.09 -15.63
CA PRO A 48 30.21 -2.73 -15.73
C PRO A 48 29.25 -2.66 -16.94
N GLY A 49 28.07 -3.22 -16.76
CA GLY A 49 26.94 -3.05 -17.65
C GLY A 49 26.14 -1.85 -17.18
N ALA A 50 26.51 -0.67 -17.67
CA ALA A 50 25.72 0.57 -17.65
C ALA A 50 24.81 0.75 -16.42
N GLU A 51 25.37 1.22 -15.32
CA GLU A 51 24.54 1.86 -14.29
C GLU A 51 23.78 3.02 -14.95
N PRO A 52 22.42 3.00 -14.97
CA PRO A 52 21.67 4.10 -15.55
C PRO A 52 21.98 5.38 -14.77
N ALA A 53 22.16 6.46 -15.54
CA ALA A 53 22.49 7.79 -15.02
C ALA A 53 21.53 8.24 -13.89
N PRO A 54 22.02 9.06 -12.94
CA PRO A 54 21.23 9.54 -11.82
C PRO A 54 19.99 10.33 -12.26
N ASP A 55 18.84 9.87 -11.77
CA ASP A 55 17.74 10.67 -11.20
C ASP A 55 16.94 11.61 -12.12
N ALA A 56 16.40 11.11 -13.21
CA ALA A 56 15.11 11.65 -13.68
C ALA A 56 14.00 10.78 -13.09
N SER A 57 13.35 11.23 -12.01
CA SER A 57 12.16 10.58 -11.47
C SER A 57 11.12 10.34 -12.58
N LEU A 58 10.33 9.27 -12.47
CA LEU A 58 9.21 9.06 -13.39
C LEU A 58 8.28 10.29 -13.38
N PRO A 59 7.58 10.58 -14.50
CA PRO A 59 6.51 11.57 -14.49
C PRO A 59 5.52 11.28 -13.35
N SER A 60 5.02 12.32 -12.69
CA SER A 60 4.20 12.16 -11.48
C SER A 60 2.93 11.37 -11.74
N GLU A 61 2.33 11.49 -12.92
CA GLU A 61 1.18 10.70 -13.35
C GLU A 61 1.49 9.21 -13.52
N VAL A 62 2.72 8.87 -13.93
CA VAL A 62 3.17 7.49 -14.04
C VAL A 62 3.39 6.93 -12.64
N ALA A 63 4.03 7.69 -11.74
CA ALA A 63 4.21 7.28 -10.35
C ALA A 63 2.87 7.08 -9.62
N ALA A 64 1.93 8.02 -9.77
CA ALA A 64 0.60 7.93 -9.17
C ALA A 64 -0.23 6.78 -9.74
N PHE A 65 -0.11 6.49 -11.04
CA PHE A 65 -0.75 5.31 -11.63
C PHE A 65 -0.21 4.02 -11.01
N ARG A 66 1.12 3.89 -10.88
CA ARG A 66 1.77 2.71 -10.32
C ARG A 66 1.31 2.46 -8.89
N GLU A 67 1.36 3.47 -8.04
CA GLU A 67 0.88 3.38 -6.66
C GLU A 67 -0.58 2.88 -6.59
N ARG A 68 -1.47 3.47 -7.39
CA ARG A 68 -2.88 3.09 -7.41
C ARG A 68 -3.11 1.67 -7.94
N ARG A 69 -2.40 1.28 -9.00
CA ARG A 69 -2.53 -0.05 -9.63
C ARG A 69 -1.91 -1.13 -8.74
N ASP A 70 -0.79 -0.86 -8.08
CA ASP A 70 -0.18 -1.75 -7.10
C ASP A 70 -1.15 -2.02 -5.93
N GLU A 71 -1.87 -1.01 -5.44
CA GLU A 71 -2.93 -1.21 -4.44
C GLU A 71 -4.11 -2.02 -4.98
N CYS A 72 -4.52 -1.82 -6.23
CA CYS A 72 -5.54 -2.65 -6.88
C CYS A 72 -5.10 -4.12 -6.92
N ASP A 73 -3.89 -4.39 -7.42
CA ASP A 73 -3.36 -5.73 -7.58
C ASP A 73 -3.17 -6.41 -6.22
N HIS A 74 -2.80 -5.65 -5.19
CA HIS A 74 -2.78 -6.12 -3.81
C HIS A 74 -4.16 -6.63 -3.37
N PHE A 75 -5.20 -5.81 -3.47
CA PHE A 75 -6.54 -6.17 -3.02
C PHE A 75 -7.20 -7.27 -3.87
N ARG A 76 -6.88 -7.36 -5.17
CA ARG A 76 -7.38 -8.42 -6.06
C ARG A 76 -6.91 -9.81 -5.62
N GLY A 77 -5.73 -9.88 -4.99
CA GLY A 77 -5.15 -11.13 -4.49
C GLY A 77 -5.60 -11.53 -3.08
N GLU A 78 -6.45 -10.75 -2.42
CA GLU A 78 -6.85 -10.99 -1.03
C GLU A 78 -8.11 -11.85 -0.88
N ASP A 79 -8.18 -12.61 0.22
CA ASP A 79 -9.29 -13.51 0.53
C ASP A 79 -10.41 -12.80 1.32
N PRO A 80 -11.67 -12.83 0.85
CA PRO A 80 -12.83 -12.35 1.60
C PRO A 80 -13.30 -13.37 2.65
N TYR A 81 -12.43 -13.69 3.62
CA TYR A 81 -12.66 -14.78 4.59
C TYR A 81 -13.83 -14.55 5.56
N ASP A 82 -14.34 -13.32 5.66
CA ASP A 82 -15.56 -12.98 6.37
C ASP A 82 -16.31 -11.81 5.68
N GLU A 83 -17.51 -11.52 6.16
CA GLU A 83 -18.40 -10.49 5.57
C GLU A 83 -17.83 -9.08 5.69
N GLU A 84 -17.14 -8.77 6.80
CA GLU A 84 -16.52 -7.46 7.00
C GLU A 84 -15.37 -7.26 6.00
N ARG A 85 -14.54 -8.29 5.85
CA ARG A 85 -13.43 -8.27 4.89
C ARG A 85 -13.94 -8.19 3.46
N ALA A 86 -15.00 -8.95 3.12
CA ALA A 86 -15.61 -8.91 1.80
C ALA A 86 -16.12 -7.50 1.44
N ALA A 87 -16.81 -6.83 2.38
CA ALA A 87 -17.29 -5.47 2.18
C ALA A 87 -16.14 -4.48 1.98
N PHE A 88 -15.10 -4.57 2.81
CA PHE A 88 -13.90 -3.74 2.66
C PHE A 88 -13.23 -3.93 1.29
N LEU A 89 -13.00 -5.19 0.88
CA LEU A 89 -12.33 -5.48 -0.39
C LEU A 89 -13.15 -4.96 -1.57
N SER A 90 -14.48 -5.08 -1.54
CA SER A 90 -15.35 -4.53 -2.58
C SER A 90 -15.19 -3.01 -2.75
N GLU A 91 -15.17 -2.27 -1.64
CA GLU A 91 -14.97 -0.82 -1.67
C GLU A 91 -13.54 -0.44 -2.11
N ALA A 92 -12.54 -1.17 -1.59
CA ALA A 92 -11.15 -0.96 -1.92
C ALA A 92 -10.89 -1.16 -3.42
N LEU A 93 -11.33 -2.29 -3.97
CA LEU A 93 -11.22 -2.63 -5.39
C LEU A 93 -11.92 -1.60 -6.28
N THR A 94 -13.13 -1.17 -5.91
CA THR A 94 -13.85 -0.12 -6.66
C THR A 94 -13.04 1.18 -6.69
N ARG A 95 -12.45 1.56 -5.56
CA ARG A 95 -11.67 2.79 -5.46
C ARG A 95 -10.34 2.71 -6.22
N THR A 96 -9.61 1.60 -6.09
CA THR A 96 -8.23 1.48 -6.62
C THR A 96 -8.21 0.99 -8.06
N CYS A 97 -9.07 0.03 -8.44
CA CYS A 97 -9.03 -0.59 -9.76
C CYS A 97 -9.78 0.20 -10.84
N THR A 98 -10.94 0.80 -10.55
CA THR A 98 -11.78 1.38 -11.61
C THR A 98 -11.07 2.44 -12.46
N GLY A 99 -11.03 2.23 -13.77
CA GLY A 99 -10.38 3.08 -14.77
C GLY A 99 -8.86 2.95 -14.88
N THR A 100 -8.23 2.01 -14.17
CA THR A 100 -6.78 1.76 -14.27
C THR A 100 -6.37 1.11 -15.60
N ASP A 101 -7.22 0.28 -16.23
CA ASP A 101 -6.94 -0.31 -17.55
C ASP A 101 -6.88 0.77 -18.63
N ALA A 102 -7.87 1.67 -18.61
CA ALA A 102 -7.91 2.83 -19.50
C ALA A 102 -6.73 3.79 -19.25
N ALA A 103 -6.35 4.00 -17.99
CA ALA A 103 -5.20 4.82 -17.62
C ALA A 103 -3.88 4.23 -18.12
N LEU A 104 -3.68 2.92 -17.99
CA LEU A 104 -2.49 2.24 -18.48
C LEU A 104 -2.33 2.42 -19.99
N LYS A 105 -3.40 2.18 -20.75
CA LYS A 105 -3.42 2.39 -22.20
C LYS A 105 -3.11 3.84 -22.57
N ALA A 106 -3.69 4.80 -21.85
CA ALA A 106 -3.45 6.22 -22.09
C ALA A 106 -1.99 6.61 -21.79
N LEU A 107 -1.40 6.10 -20.71
CA LEU A 107 -0.01 6.35 -20.35
C LEU A 107 0.96 5.74 -21.36
N ARG A 108 0.76 4.48 -21.76
CA ARG A 108 1.56 3.82 -22.80
C ARG A 108 1.51 4.58 -24.13
N ALA A 109 0.34 5.08 -24.52
CA ALA A 109 0.19 5.89 -25.72
C ALA A 109 0.88 7.25 -25.60
N ARG A 110 0.70 7.95 -24.47
CA ARG A 110 1.30 9.28 -24.23
C ARG A 110 2.82 9.25 -24.18
N TYR A 111 3.39 8.20 -23.61
CA TYR A 111 4.83 8.04 -23.42
C TYR A 111 5.45 7.03 -24.39
N ALA A 112 4.84 6.80 -25.56
CA ALA A 112 5.32 5.82 -26.54
C ALA A 112 6.77 6.06 -27.03
N GLY A 113 7.28 7.29 -26.89
CA GLY A 113 8.67 7.65 -27.21
C GLY A 113 9.65 7.60 -26.03
N ASP A 114 9.19 7.27 -24.82
CA ASP A 114 10.02 7.21 -23.61
C ASP A 114 10.18 5.76 -23.14
N PRO A 115 11.29 5.08 -23.49
CA PRO A 115 11.50 3.69 -23.12
C PRO A 115 11.60 3.48 -21.61
N ARG A 116 11.93 4.51 -20.82
CA ARG A 116 11.99 4.38 -19.35
C ARG A 116 10.60 4.28 -18.76
N VAL A 117 9.65 5.10 -19.23
CA VAL A 117 8.25 5.02 -18.81
C VAL A 117 7.63 3.72 -19.26
N LEU A 118 7.87 3.29 -20.50
CA LEU A 118 7.35 2.02 -21.00
C LEU A 118 7.87 0.82 -20.19
N ALA A 119 9.16 0.81 -19.84
CA ALA A 119 9.72 -0.20 -18.96
C ALA A 119 9.07 -0.18 -17.57
N ALA A 120 8.82 1.00 -17.01
CA ALA A 120 8.15 1.14 -15.72
C ALA A 120 6.67 0.72 -15.74
N LEU A 121 6.06 0.59 -16.92
CA LEU A 121 4.68 0.17 -17.11
C LEU A 121 4.55 -1.24 -17.68
N ALA A 122 5.67 -1.96 -17.90
CA ALA A 122 5.69 -3.19 -18.67
C ALA A 122 4.96 -4.35 -17.97
N ASP A 123 5.07 -4.42 -16.64
CA ASP A 123 4.56 -5.56 -15.86
C ASP A 123 3.06 -5.47 -15.54
N TYR A 124 2.43 -4.32 -15.78
CA TYR A 124 0.99 -4.17 -15.58
C TYR A 124 0.19 -4.81 -16.71
N GLU A 125 -0.78 -5.64 -16.34
CA GLU A 125 -1.73 -6.28 -17.25
C GLU A 125 -2.63 -5.23 -17.92
N ASP A 126 -3.05 -5.49 -19.16
CA ASP A 126 -3.98 -4.60 -19.87
C ASP A 126 -5.41 -4.67 -19.31
N GLU A 127 -5.77 -5.79 -18.67
CA GLU A 127 -7.09 -6.06 -18.11
C GLU A 127 -6.96 -6.54 -16.66
N ALA A 128 -7.13 -5.64 -15.70
CA ALA A 128 -7.11 -5.95 -14.27
C ALA A 128 -8.21 -5.21 -13.49
N GLU A 129 -9.29 -4.81 -14.17
CA GLU A 129 -10.57 -4.44 -13.55
C GLU A 129 -11.54 -5.63 -13.42
#